data_AF-A0A2X0UGG3-F1
#
_entry.id   AF-A0A2X0UGG3-F1
#
_cell.length_a   1.000
_cell.length_b   1.000
_cell.length_c   1.000
_cell.angle_alpha   90.00
_cell.angle_beta   90.00
_cell.angle_gamma   90.00
#
_symmetry.space_group_name_H-M   'P 1'
#
loop_
_entity.id
_entity.type
_entity.pdbx_description
1 polymer ?
#
loop_
_entity_poly.entity_id
_entity_poly.type
_entity_poly.pdbx_seq_one_letter_code
_entity_poly.pdbx_strand_id
1 'polypeptide(L)'
;MHGPGVTVGVADPGTNLTPTQFVMTLGELRNAGAEAIELNGVRLSTRSAFTGQAGAIIVDGTPIVSPYTWKVIGEGQTIATALDIQAGSAAQMRAKGATVTITQADDLSITSIAAPKPPQFATYG
;
A
#
# COMPACT_ATOMS: atom_id res chain seq x y z
N MET A 1 15.33 4.46 -2.00
CA MET A 1 15.52 2.99 -2.01
C MET A 1 15.15 2.49 -3.39
N HIS A 2 15.83 1.46 -3.90
CA HIS A 2 15.52 0.81 -5.16
C HIS A 2 15.81 -0.69 -5.07
N GLY A 3 15.29 -1.46 -6.03
CA GLY A 3 15.39 -2.92 -6.06
C GLY A 3 14.19 -3.56 -6.77
N PRO A 4 14.14 -4.89 -6.85
CA PRO A 4 13.01 -5.60 -7.45
C PRO A 4 11.72 -5.30 -6.69
N GLY A 5 10.58 -5.43 -7.36
CA GLY A 5 9.32 -5.12 -6.73
C GLY A 5 8.10 -5.22 -7.62
N VAL A 6 7.00 -4.66 -7.13
CA VAL A 6 5.73 -4.55 -7.86
C VAL A 6 5.17 -3.14 -7.77
N THR A 7 4.53 -2.73 -8.87
CA THR A 7 3.58 -1.62 -8.87
C THR A 7 2.17 -2.19 -8.97
N VAL A 8 1.31 -1.85 -8.00
CA VAL A 8 -0.11 -2.25 -7.98
C VAL A 8 -0.97 -1.03 -8.23
N GLY A 9 -1.64 -1.00 -9.38
CA GLY A 9 -2.61 0.03 -9.74
C GLY A 9 -4.03 -0.41 -9.37
N VAL A 10 -4.79 0.45 -8.71
CA VAL A 10 -6.16 0.18 -8.24
C VAL A 10 -7.08 1.34 -8.60
N ALA A 11 -7.95 1.13 -9.59
CA ALA A 11 -9.04 2.05 -9.92
C ALA A 11 -10.34 1.60 -9.23
N ASP A 12 -10.99 2.49 -8.50
CA ASP A 12 -12.20 2.24 -7.71
C ASP A 12 -13.30 3.25 -8.08
N PRO A 13 -13.88 3.15 -9.30
CA PRO A 13 -14.88 4.10 -9.77
C PRO A 13 -16.18 4.07 -8.96
N GLY A 14 -16.45 2.95 -8.28
CA GLY A 14 -17.59 2.80 -7.39
C GLY A 14 -17.38 3.35 -5.99
N THR A 15 -16.18 3.85 -5.66
CA THR A 15 -15.82 4.31 -4.31
C THR A 15 -16.11 3.28 -3.21
N ASN A 16 -15.85 2.00 -3.50
CA ASN A 16 -16.23 0.88 -2.65
C ASN A 16 -15.13 0.46 -1.65
N LEU A 17 -13.89 0.93 -1.84
CA LEU A 17 -12.76 0.56 -1.01
C LEU A 17 -12.73 1.41 0.27
N THR A 18 -12.74 0.75 1.42
CA THR A 18 -12.68 1.39 2.74
C THR A 18 -11.26 1.32 3.32
N PRO A 19 -10.94 2.09 4.38
CA PRO A 19 -9.63 1.99 5.05
C PRO A 19 -9.21 0.57 5.44
N THR A 20 -10.18 -0.31 5.72
CA THR A 20 -9.93 -1.73 6.01
C THR A 20 -9.18 -2.44 4.88
N GLN A 21 -9.53 -2.20 3.61
CA GLN A 21 -8.81 -2.83 2.50
C GLN A 21 -7.34 -2.43 2.49
N PHE A 22 -7.03 -1.15 2.74
CA PHE A 22 -5.66 -0.66 2.76
C PHE A 22 -4.84 -1.20 3.94
N VAL A 23 -5.46 -1.34 5.13
CA VAL A 23 -4.83 -1.99 6.29
C VAL A 23 -4.48 -3.44 5.97
N MET A 24 -5.41 -4.19 5.39
CA MET A 24 -5.18 -5.59 5.03
C MET A 24 -4.07 -5.72 3.99
N THR A 25 -4.08 -4.90 2.94
CA THR A 25 -3.03 -4.88 1.92
C THR A 25 -1.67 -4.55 2.51
N LEU A 26 -1.57 -3.55 3.38
CA LEU A 26 -0.31 -3.23 4.05
C LEU A 26 0.20 -4.40 4.90
N GLY A 27 -0.68 -5.10 5.60
CA GLY A 27 -0.33 -6.30 6.37
C GLY A 27 0.16 -7.45 5.48
N GLU A 28 -0.55 -7.71 4.40
CA GLU A 28 -0.22 -8.77 3.44
C GLU A 28 1.12 -8.52 2.73
N LEU A 29 1.37 -7.29 2.28
CA LEU A 29 2.65 -6.90 1.69
C LEU A 29 3.81 -7.15 2.66
N ARG A 30 3.65 -6.83 3.95
CA ARG A 30 4.67 -7.12 4.97
C ARG A 30 4.88 -8.61 5.15
N ASN A 31 3.81 -9.40 5.21
CA ASN A 31 3.90 -10.85 5.33
C ASN A 31 4.57 -11.48 4.11
N ALA A 32 4.40 -10.89 2.92
CA ALA A 32 5.05 -11.30 1.67
C ALA A 32 6.52 -10.83 1.55
N GLY A 33 7.08 -10.18 2.58
CA GLY A 33 8.49 -9.76 2.59
C GLY A 33 8.76 -8.40 1.93
N ALA A 34 7.76 -7.52 1.84
CA ALA A 34 7.99 -6.15 1.38
C ALA A 34 8.99 -5.41 2.28
N GLU A 35 10.04 -4.87 1.67
CA GLU A 35 11.10 -4.10 2.33
C GLU A 35 10.77 -2.60 2.38
N ALA A 36 10.03 -2.13 1.39
CA ALA A 36 9.49 -0.77 1.35
C ALA A 36 8.18 -0.68 0.61
N ILE A 37 7.32 0.22 1.09
CA ILE A 37 5.99 0.41 0.55
C ILE A 37 5.69 1.91 0.45
N GLU A 38 5.21 2.35 -0.69
CA GLU A 38 4.67 3.69 -0.95
C GLU A 38 3.26 3.54 -1.50
N LEU A 39 2.36 4.44 -1.09
CA LEU A 39 1.00 4.54 -1.62
C LEU A 39 0.72 5.98 -2.03
N ASN A 40 0.46 6.21 -3.32
CA ASN A 40 0.22 7.54 -3.88
C ASN A 40 1.27 8.58 -3.47
N GLY A 41 2.54 8.18 -3.42
CA GLY A 41 3.65 9.04 -2.97
C GLY A 41 3.85 9.10 -1.45
N VAL A 42 2.94 8.55 -0.63
CA VAL A 42 3.09 8.48 0.82
C VAL A 42 3.88 7.22 1.20
N ARG A 43 5.07 7.41 1.78
CA ARG A 43 5.89 6.31 2.29
C ARG A 43 5.24 5.71 3.53
N LEU A 44 4.98 4.41 3.50
CA LEU A 44 4.36 3.68 4.60
C LEU A 44 5.41 3.10 5.55
N SER A 45 5.08 3.09 6.84
CA SER A 45 5.87 2.53 7.93
C SER A 45 5.03 1.61 8.80
N THR A 46 5.64 0.95 9.79
CA THR A 46 4.93 0.15 10.80
C THR A 46 3.88 0.93 11.58
N ARG A 47 4.00 2.27 11.64
CA ARG A 47 3.10 3.19 12.35
C ARG A 47 2.09 3.91 11.44
N SER A 48 2.07 3.56 10.15
CA SER A 48 1.15 4.17 9.21
C SER A 48 -0.29 3.80 9.53
N ALA A 49 -1.16 4.80 9.47
CA ALA A 49 -2.58 4.67 9.77
C ALA A 49 -3.43 5.02 8.55
N PHE A 50 -4.52 4.26 8.37
CA PHE A 50 -5.56 4.52 7.39
C PHE A 50 -6.85 4.92 8.11
N THR A 51 -7.41 6.07 7.75
CA THR A 51 -8.68 6.57 8.28
C THR A 51 -9.57 7.09 7.14
N GLY A 52 -10.73 7.64 7.49
CA GLY A 52 -11.70 8.15 6.52
C GLY A 52 -12.80 7.13 6.23
N GLN A 53 -13.29 7.15 5.00
CA GLN A 53 -14.43 6.34 4.55
C GLN A 53 -14.24 5.90 3.10
N ALA A 54 -15.18 5.11 2.58
CA ALA A 54 -15.12 4.63 1.21
C ALA A 54 -14.99 5.80 0.21
N GLY A 55 -14.03 5.71 -0.73
CA GLY A 55 -13.72 6.78 -1.69
C GLY A 55 -13.00 8.01 -1.13
N ALA A 56 -12.80 8.12 0.19
CA ALA A 56 -12.12 9.24 0.85
C ALA A 56 -11.16 8.69 1.90
N ILE A 57 -10.03 8.18 1.43
CA ILE A 57 -9.01 7.52 2.26
C ILE A 57 -7.99 8.56 2.72
N ILE A 58 -7.62 8.49 3.99
CA ILE A 58 -6.59 9.33 4.58
C ILE A 58 -5.46 8.43 5.08
N VAL A 59 -4.24 8.68 4.61
CA VAL A 59 -3.03 7.94 4.96
C VAL A 59 -2.10 8.86 5.75
N ASP A 60 -1.90 8.56 7.02
CA ASP A 60 -1.07 9.39 7.92
C ASP A 60 -1.42 10.90 7.84
N GLY A 61 -2.72 11.21 7.73
CA GLY A 61 -3.23 12.58 7.62
C GLY A 61 -3.26 13.15 6.19
N THR A 62 -2.72 12.43 5.21
CA THR A 62 -2.73 12.82 3.80
C THR A 62 -3.93 12.20 3.07
N PRO A 63 -4.88 12.98 2.55
CA PRO A 63 -5.97 12.45 1.75
C PRO A 63 -5.45 11.92 0.41
N ILE A 64 -5.91 10.74 0.02
CA ILE A 64 -5.62 10.10 -1.27
C ILE A 64 -6.92 9.69 -1.95
N VAL A 65 -6.92 9.66 -3.28
CA VAL A 65 -8.07 9.29 -4.10
C VAL A 65 -7.66 8.29 -5.18
N SER A 66 -8.65 7.58 -5.72
CA SER A 66 -8.46 6.66 -6.83
C SER A 66 -8.07 7.43 -8.11
N PRO A 67 -7.16 6.90 -8.96
CA PRO A 67 -6.47 5.61 -8.84
C PRO A 67 -5.43 5.56 -7.72
N TYR A 68 -5.43 4.46 -6.97
CA TYR A 68 -4.42 4.18 -5.96
C TYR A 68 -3.26 3.42 -6.60
N THR A 69 -2.04 3.82 -6.28
CA THR A 69 -0.81 3.19 -6.77
C THR A 69 0.05 2.79 -5.58
N TRP A 70 0.19 1.50 -5.39
CA TRP A 70 1.16 0.94 -4.46
C TRP A 70 2.46 0.67 -5.19
N LYS A 71 3.56 1.17 -4.67
CA LYS A 71 4.90 0.75 -5.07
C LYS A 71 5.50 -0.04 -3.94
N VAL A 72 6.01 -1.22 -4.24
CA VAL A 72 6.50 -2.15 -3.24
C VAL A 72 7.84 -2.71 -3.69
N ILE A 73 8.86 -2.55 -2.86
CA ILE A 73 10.17 -3.18 -3.06
C ILE A 73 10.20 -4.49 -2.26
N GLY A 74 10.66 -5.57 -2.90
CA GLY A 74 10.75 -6.93 -2.37
C GLY A 74 10.72 -7.95 -3.51
N GLU A 75 10.65 -9.25 -3.19
CA GLU A 75 10.60 -10.30 -4.22
C GLU A 75 9.26 -10.23 -4.99
N GLY A 76 9.33 -9.78 -6.24
CA GLY A 76 8.15 -9.39 -7.03
C GLY A 76 7.17 -10.54 -7.27
N GLN A 77 7.65 -11.76 -7.50
CA GLN A 77 6.79 -12.92 -7.75
C GLN A 77 6.05 -13.35 -6.48
N THR A 78 6.72 -13.37 -5.33
CA THR A 78 6.12 -13.69 -4.02
C THR A 78 5.04 -12.68 -3.67
N ILE A 79 5.34 -11.38 -3.82
CA ILE A 79 4.38 -10.32 -3.53
C ILE A 79 3.18 -10.39 -4.49
N ALA A 80 3.42 -10.51 -5.80
CA ALA A 80 2.34 -10.62 -6.78
C ALA A 80 1.46 -11.84 -6.50
N THR A 81 2.06 -12.99 -6.20
CA THR A 81 1.34 -14.23 -5.87
C THR A 81 0.50 -14.05 -4.62
N ALA A 82 1.06 -13.48 -3.54
CA ALA A 82 0.33 -13.26 -2.29
C ALA A 82 -0.92 -12.42 -2.54
N LEU A 83 -0.78 -11.26 -3.21
CA LEU A 83 -1.89 -10.36 -3.47
C LEU A 83 -3.01 -10.97 -4.33
N ASP A 84 -2.68 -11.88 -5.25
CA ASP A 84 -3.61 -12.36 -6.28
C ASP A 84 -4.31 -13.69 -5.93
N ILE A 85 -3.95 -14.37 -4.82
CA ILE A 85 -4.71 -15.53 -4.34
C ILE A 85 -6.16 -15.15 -4.01
N GLN A 86 -7.08 -16.12 -3.97
CA GLN A 86 -8.52 -15.87 -3.78
C GLN A 86 -8.86 -15.05 -2.52
N ALA A 87 -8.09 -15.23 -1.45
CA ALA A 87 -8.23 -14.48 -0.19
C ALA A 87 -7.33 -13.23 -0.11
N GLY A 88 -6.50 -13.00 -1.12
CA GLY A 88 -5.54 -11.90 -1.18
C GLY A 88 -6.18 -10.56 -1.54
N SER A 89 -5.48 -9.48 -1.22
CA SER A 89 -6.02 -8.12 -1.33
C SER A 89 -6.48 -7.75 -2.74
N ALA A 90 -5.76 -8.13 -3.79
CA ALA A 90 -6.14 -7.79 -5.16
C ALA A 90 -7.45 -8.48 -5.56
N ALA A 91 -7.60 -9.77 -5.22
CA ALA A 91 -8.83 -10.50 -5.45
C ALA A 91 -10.02 -9.88 -4.69
N GLN A 92 -9.84 -9.53 -3.43
CA GLN A 92 -10.89 -8.92 -2.60
C GLN A 92 -11.28 -7.51 -3.08
N MET A 93 -10.32 -6.70 -3.56
CA MET A 93 -10.61 -5.40 -4.17
C MET A 93 -11.38 -5.56 -5.49
N ARG A 94 -11.02 -6.53 -6.34
CA ARG A 94 -11.78 -6.84 -7.57
C ARG A 94 -13.21 -7.29 -7.27
N ALA A 95 -13.40 -8.11 -6.23
CA ALA A 95 -14.74 -8.52 -5.78
C ALA A 95 -15.62 -7.35 -5.33
N LYS A 96 -15.01 -6.22 -4.93
CA LYS A 96 -15.71 -4.96 -4.60
C LYS A 96 -15.90 -4.02 -5.80
N GLY A 97 -15.57 -4.45 -7.01
CA GLY A 97 -15.74 -3.68 -8.24
C GLY A 97 -14.57 -2.76 -8.59
N ALA A 98 -13.44 -2.87 -7.91
CA ALA A 98 -12.22 -2.18 -8.32
C ALA A 98 -11.53 -2.91 -9.49
N THR A 99 -10.83 -2.16 -10.34
CA THR A 99 -9.89 -2.72 -11.32
C THR A 99 -8.51 -2.72 -10.72
N VAL A 100 -7.85 -3.89 -10.67
CA VAL A 100 -6.51 -4.05 -10.09
C VAL A 100 -5.53 -4.61 -11.11
N THR A 101 -4.42 -3.91 -11.32
CA THR A 101 -3.28 -4.33 -12.14
C THR A 101 -2.05 -4.52 -11.28
N ILE A 102 -1.30 -5.60 -11.50
CA ILE A 102 -0.02 -5.86 -10.81
C ILE A 102 1.06 -5.94 -11.89
N THR A 103 2.09 -5.12 -11.76
CA THR A 103 3.23 -5.08 -12.69
C THR A 103 4.50 -5.29 -11.91
N GLN A 104 5.21 -6.39 -12.20
CA GLN A 104 6.54 -6.64 -11.63
C GLN A 104 7.58 -5.78 -12.33
N ALA A 105 8.63 -5.40 -11.60
CA ALA A 105 9.78 -4.70 -12.13
C ALA A 105 11.06 -5.20 -11.44
N ASP A 106 12.12 -5.37 -12.22
CA ASP A 106 13.44 -5.77 -11.70
C ASP A 106 14.14 -4.64 -10.95
N ASP A 107 13.81 -3.39 -11.28
CA ASP A 107 14.27 -2.19 -10.57
C ASP A 107 13.14 -1.16 -10.43
N LEU A 108 12.65 -1.00 -9.20
CA LEU A 108 11.63 -0.04 -8.81
C LEU A 108 12.21 0.91 -7.77
N SER A 109 12.08 2.22 -8.00
CA SER A 109 12.55 3.23 -7.05
C SER A 109 11.41 3.83 -6.21
N ILE A 110 11.68 3.96 -4.90
CA ILE A 110 10.87 4.71 -3.95
C ILE A 110 11.77 5.81 -3.35
N THR A 111 11.48 7.05 -3.71
CA THR A 111 12.21 8.25 -3.27
C THR A 111 11.53 8.98 -2.12
N SER A 112 10.25 8.70 -1.85
CA SER A 112 9.51 9.29 -0.73
C SER A 112 10.06 8.85 0.63
N ILE A 113 10.18 9.81 1.54
CA ILE A 113 10.65 9.62 2.91
C ILE A 113 9.43 9.57 3.84
N ALA A 114 9.40 8.62 4.78
CA ALA A 114 8.35 8.58 5.80
C ALA A 114 8.51 9.78 6.74
N ALA A 115 7.45 10.57 6.91
CA ALA A 115 7.45 11.66 7.89
C ALA A 115 7.47 11.07 9.32
N PRO A 116 8.47 11.38 10.16
CA PRO A 116 8.47 10.90 11.53
C PRO A 116 7.32 11.56 12.31
N LYS A 117 6.45 10.75 12.94
CA LYS A 117 5.55 11.26 13.99
C LYS A 117 6.43 11.68 15.19
N PRO A 118 6.29 12.92 15.71
CA PRO A 118 7.10 13.36 16.83
C PRO A 118 6.88 12.42 18.03
N PRO A 119 7.95 11.94 18.69
CA PRO A 119 7.82 11.11 19.87
C PRO A 119 7.13 11.91 20.98
N GLN A 120 6.08 11.35 21.58
CA GLN A 120 5.39 12.00 22.71
C GLN A 120 6.11 11.78 24.06
N PHE A 121 7.00 10.78 24.15
CA PHE A 121 7.62 10.35 25.42
C PHE A 121 9.10 9.94 25.35
N ALA A 122 9.74 10.00 24.17
CA ALA A 122 11.17 9.67 24.07
C ALA A 122 12.00 10.94 24.17
N THR A 123 12.55 11.20 25.35
CA THR A 123 13.67 12.13 25.53
C THR A 123 14.95 11.30 25.47
N TYR A 124 15.87 11.63 24.55
CA TYR A 124 17.25 11.18 24.69
C TYR A 124 17.87 11.97 25.84
N GLY A 125 18.07 11.29 26.97
CA GLY A 125 18.91 11.74 28.08
C GLY A 125 20.27 11.07 28.00
#